data_AF-A0A672PHM8-F1
#
_entry.id   AF-A0A672PHM8-F1
#
_cell.length_a   1.000
_cell.length_b   1.000
_cell.length_c   1.000
_cell.angle_alpha   90.00
_cell.angle_beta   90.00
_cell.angle_gamma   90.00
#
_symmetry.space_group_name_H-M   'P 1'
#
loop_
_entity.id
_entity.type
_entity.pdbx_description
1 polymer ?
#
loop_
_entity_poly.entity_id
_entity_poly.type
_entity_poly.pdbx_seq_one_letter_code
_entity_poly.pdbx_strand_id
1 'polypeptide(L)'
;QISVTQSPSTTAAQPEETVKISCRTNKDALLWGGSYYFSCWYLQRSGEAPKLLIYYANRLQPGTPSRFSGSGSNSDFTLTISGVQTEDAGHYYCQSFNCRTNSYGCVGDYVFTQ
;
A
#
# COMPACT_ATOMS: atom_id res chain seq x y z
N GLN A 1 7.50 18.27 -4.49
CA GLN A 1 6.51 17.31 -5.05
C GLN A 1 6.50 16.06 -4.19
N ILE A 2 5.34 15.49 -3.88
CA ILE A 2 5.27 14.17 -3.20
C ILE A 2 5.38 13.08 -4.28
N SER A 3 6.15 12.03 -4.00
CA SER A 3 6.30 10.86 -4.86
C SER A 3 6.19 9.58 -4.04
N VAL A 4 5.69 8.52 -4.69
CA VAL A 4 5.61 7.16 -4.13
C VAL A 4 6.35 6.22 -5.07
N THR A 5 7.20 5.37 -4.51
CA THR A 5 7.90 4.31 -5.25
C THR A 5 7.52 2.95 -4.69
N GLN A 6 7.49 1.94 -5.56
CA GLN A 6 7.27 0.56 -5.18
C GLN A 6 8.43 -0.32 -5.62
N SER A 7 8.74 -1.33 -4.81
CA SER A 7 9.74 -2.33 -5.15
C SER A 7 9.35 -3.72 -4.62
N PRO A 8 9.71 -4.78 -5.36
CA PRO A 8 10.17 -4.77 -6.76
C PRO A 8 9.05 -4.34 -7.73
N SER A 9 9.40 -3.93 -8.95
CA SER A 9 8.42 -3.55 -10.00
C SER A 9 7.63 -4.75 -10.54
N THR A 10 8.26 -5.92 -10.59
CA THR A 10 7.66 -7.19 -11.01
C THR A 10 8.22 -8.31 -10.13
N THR A 11 7.38 -9.28 -9.78
CA THR A 11 7.79 -10.48 -9.04
C THR A 11 7.11 -11.68 -9.66
N ALA A 12 7.90 -12.70 -9.98
CA ALA A 12 7.39 -14.05 -10.19
C ALA A 12 7.49 -14.78 -8.85
N ALA A 13 6.39 -15.41 -8.44
CA ALA A 13 6.35 -16.21 -7.21
C ALA A 13 5.68 -17.55 -7.51
N GLN A 14 6.16 -18.60 -6.87
CA GLN A 14 5.52 -19.91 -6.89
C GLN A 14 4.40 -19.98 -5.84
N PRO A 15 3.42 -20.88 -6.00
CA PRO A 15 2.44 -21.14 -4.97
C PRO A 15 3.12 -21.45 -3.62
N GLU A 16 2.49 -21.04 -2.52
CA GLU A 16 3.00 -21.18 -1.14
C GLU A 16 4.19 -20.28 -0.77
N GLU A 17 4.81 -19.56 -1.71
CA GLU A 17 5.88 -18.61 -1.39
C GLU A 17 5.35 -17.37 -0.64
N THR A 18 6.26 -16.68 0.04
CA THR A 18 5.97 -15.38 0.66
C THR A 18 6.52 -14.25 -0.19
N VAL A 19 5.65 -13.35 -0.64
CA VAL A 19 6.01 -12.15 -1.39
C VAL A 19 5.94 -10.93 -0.49
N LYS A 20 6.91 -10.03 -0.63
CA LYS A 20 6.92 -8.72 0.02
C LYS A 20 7.03 -7.62 -1.03
N ILE A 21 6.13 -6.65 -0.94
CA ILE A 21 6.12 -5.48 -1.82
C ILE A 21 6.28 -4.25 -0.93
N SER A 22 7.35 -3.50 -1.16
CA SER A 22 7.66 -2.28 -0.43
C SER A 22 7.07 -1.07 -1.15
N CYS A 23 6.59 -0.10 -0.38
CA CYS A 23 6.11 1.19 -0.83
C CYS A 23 6.80 2.27 -0.02
N ARG A 24 7.47 3.20 -0.71
CA ARG A 24 8.20 4.30 -0.07
C ARG A 24 7.72 5.64 -0.58
N THR A 25 7.37 6.52 0.34
CA THR A 25 7.05 7.93 0.05
C THR A 25 8.25 8.81 0.35
N ASN A 26 8.40 9.94 -0.37
CA ASN A 26 9.48 10.88 -0.09
C ASN A 26 9.21 11.82 1.11
N LYS A 27 8.01 11.72 1.69
CA LYS A 27 7.53 12.45 2.86
C LYS A 27 6.72 11.49 3.72
N ASP A 28 6.64 11.75 5.02
CA ASP A 28 5.87 10.89 5.91
C ASP A 28 4.38 10.98 5.60
N ALA A 29 3.73 9.83 5.57
CA ALA A 29 2.29 9.74 5.44
C ALA A 29 1.62 10.40 6.65
N LEU A 30 0.46 11.01 6.41
CA LEU A 30 -0.32 11.64 7.47
C LEU A 30 -0.77 10.58 8.49
N LEU A 31 -0.71 10.92 9.78
CA LEU A 31 -1.32 10.11 10.83
C LEU A 31 -2.75 10.57 11.09
N TRP A 32 -3.70 9.64 10.99
CA TRP A 32 -5.05 9.79 11.52
C TRP A 32 -5.08 9.44 13.00
N GLY A 33 -5.65 10.33 13.81
CA GLY A 33 -5.84 10.12 15.26
C GLY A 33 -4.53 9.87 16.03
N GLY A 34 -3.37 10.23 15.47
CA GLY A 34 -2.06 10.00 16.07
C GLY A 34 -1.60 8.54 16.10
N SER A 35 -2.29 7.62 15.43
CA SER A 35 -1.97 6.18 15.52
C SER A 35 -2.03 5.43 14.19
N TYR A 36 -2.65 5.99 13.15
CA TYR A 36 -2.92 5.28 11.90
C TYR A 36 -2.36 6.05 10.72
N TYR A 37 -1.32 5.54 10.08
CA TYR A 37 -0.79 6.14 8.86
C TYR A 37 -1.77 5.95 7.70
N PHE A 38 -2.08 7.00 6.93
CA PHE A 38 -2.87 6.90 5.71
C PHE A 38 -2.07 6.24 4.58
N SER A 39 -1.91 4.93 4.66
CA SER A 39 -1.34 4.08 3.62
C SER A 39 -2.31 2.94 3.31
N CYS A 40 -2.56 2.69 2.02
CA CYS A 40 -3.48 1.68 1.56
C CYS A 40 -2.84 0.82 0.46
N TRP A 41 -3.24 -0.45 0.39
CA TRP A 41 -2.85 -1.39 -0.65
C TRP A 41 -4.06 -1.86 -1.44
N TYR A 42 -3.91 -1.90 -2.76
CA TYR A 42 -4.93 -2.34 -3.69
C TYR A 42 -4.39 -3.45 -4.59
N LEU A 43 -5.26 -4.37 -4.98
CA LEU A 43 -5.01 -5.35 -6.04
C LEU A 43 -5.94 -5.07 -7.21
N GLN A 44 -5.37 -4.95 -8.40
CA GLN A 44 -6.09 -4.90 -9.66
C GLN A 44 -5.79 -6.15 -10.48
N ARG A 45 -6.80 -6.97 -10.70
CA ARG A 45 -6.74 -8.09 -11.64
C ARG A 45 -7.10 -7.61 -13.04
N SER A 46 -6.67 -8.35 -14.06
CA SER A 46 -6.97 -8.03 -15.46
C SER A 46 -8.49 -7.93 -15.68
N GLY A 47 -8.95 -6.79 -16.21
CA GLY A 47 -10.37 -6.53 -16.45
C GLY A 47 -11.19 -6.16 -15.21
N GLU A 48 -10.58 -6.07 -14.02
CA GLU A 48 -11.25 -5.66 -12.79
C GLU A 48 -10.85 -4.24 -12.36
N ALA A 49 -11.72 -3.59 -11.59
CA ALA A 49 -11.37 -2.37 -10.88
C ALA A 49 -10.42 -2.70 -9.69
N PRO A 50 -9.53 -1.77 -9.29
CA PRO A 50 -8.70 -1.96 -8.10
C PRO A 50 -9.55 -2.22 -6.85
N LYS A 51 -9.23 -3.29 -6.12
CA LYS A 51 -9.89 -3.69 -4.87
C LYS A 51 -8.98 -3.39 -3.69
N LEU A 52 -9.53 -2.77 -2.66
CA LEU A 52 -8.81 -2.48 -1.41
C LEU A 52 -8.49 -3.77 -0.66
N LEU A 53 -7.22 -3.98 -0.32
CA LEU A 53 -6.75 -5.10 0.47
C LEU A 53 -6.48 -4.69 1.92
N ILE A 54 -5.74 -3.59 2.09
CA ILE A 54 -5.26 -3.11 3.39
C ILE A 54 -5.42 -1.60 3.44
N TYR A 55 -5.89 -1.08 4.57
CA TYR A 55 -5.99 0.34 4.85
C TYR A 55 -5.28 0.68 6.16
N TYR A 56 -5.00 1.96 6.37
CA TYR A 56 -4.29 2.44 7.56
C TYR A 56 -2.98 1.70 7.88
N ALA A 57 -2.21 1.41 6.83
CA ALA A 57 -0.94 0.67 6.81
C ALA A 57 -1.02 -0.82 7.21
N ASN A 58 -1.88 -1.19 8.16
CA ASN A 58 -1.89 -2.53 8.75
C ASN A 58 -3.29 -3.14 8.97
N ARG A 59 -4.37 -2.44 8.62
CA ARG A 59 -5.73 -2.97 8.80
C ARG A 59 -6.19 -3.71 7.56
N LEU A 60 -6.48 -4.99 7.73
CA LEU A 60 -6.99 -5.83 6.67
C LEU A 60 -8.44 -5.44 6.35
N GLN A 61 -8.75 -5.20 5.07
CA GLN A 61 -10.11 -4.95 4.61
C GLN A 61 -10.97 -6.21 4.82
N PRO A 62 -12.21 -6.09 5.34
CA PRO A 62 -13.12 -7.23 5.43
C PRO A 62 -13.30 -7.96 4.11
N GLY A 63 -13.17 -9.29 4.13
CA GLY A 63 -13.23 -10.14 2.94
C GLY A 63 -11.88 -10.40 2.27
N THR A 64 -10.81 -9.68 2.66
CA THR A 64 -9.45 -10.01 2.22
C THR A 64 -8.94 -11.24 2.97
N PRO A 65 -8.31 -12.23 2.31
CA PRO A 65 -7.75 -13.39 2.98
C PRO A 65 -6.70 -13.02 4.03
N SER A 66 -6.66 -13.75 5.15
CA SER A 66 -5.73 -13.49 6.27
C SER A 66 -4.25 -13.65 5.92
N ARG A 67 -3.96 -14.26 4.76
CA ARG A 67 -2.61 -14.41 4.21
C ARG A 67 -1.99 -13.08 3.76
N PHE A 68 -2.80 -12.05 3.58
CA PHE A 68 -2.35 -10.68 3.31
C PHE A 68 -2.14 -9.94 4.64
N SER A 69 -1.02 -9.23 4.74
CA SER A 69 -0.73 -8.36 5.88
C SER A 69 0.03 -7.12 5.46
N GLY A 70 -0.17 -6.04 6.22
CA GLY A 70 0.40 -4.73 5.94
C GLY A 70 1.19 -4.27 7.16
N SER A 71 2.28 -3.56 6.90
CA SER A 71 3.17 -3.05 7.94
C SER A 71 3.84 -1.77 7.48
N GLY A 72 4.46 -1.07 8.43
CA GLY A 72 5.23 0.13 8.17
C GLY A 72 4.72 1.36 8.91
N SER A 73 5.45 2.44 8.73
CA SER A 73 5.24 3.71 9.43
C SER A 73 5.95 4.83 8.69
N ASN A 74 5.53 6.08 8.95
CA ASN A 74 6.12 7.27 8.37
C ASN A 74 6.06 7.20 6.84
N SER A 75 7.19 6.92 6.20
CA SER A 75 7.35 6.91 4.76
C SER A 75 7.61 5.53 4.16
N ASP A 76 7.73 4.48 4.98
CA ASP A 76 8.12 3.13 4.54
C ASP A 76 7.03 2.12 4.92
N PHE A 77 6.42 1.50 3.91
CA PHE A 77 5.32 0.54 4.05
C PHE A 77 5.62 -0.76 3.31
N THR A 78 5.04 -1.86 3.77
CA THR A 78 5.23 -3.18 3.17
C THR A 78 3.93 -3.96 3.16
N LEU A 79 3.54 -4.47 1.99
CA LEU A 79 2.57 -5.54 1.83
C LEU A 79 3.30 -6.88 1.89
N THR A 80 2.81 -7.81 2.70
CA THR A 80 3.27 -9.20 2.73
C THR A 80 2.11 -10.11 2.34
N ILE A 81 2.37 -11.01 1.40
CA ILE A 81 1.45 -12.07 0.98
C ILE A 81 2.15 -13.38 1.34
N SER A 82 1.71 -14.05 2.41
CA SER A 82 2.22 -15.38 2.76
C SER A 82 1.43 -16.44 2.01
N GLY A 83 2.07 -17.48 1.48
CA GLY A 83 1.34 -18.54 0.82
C GLY A 83 0.60 -18.06 -0.43
N VAL A 84 1.34 -17.46 -1.37
CA VAL A 84 0.78 -16.91 -2.61
C VAL A 84 -0.04 -17.96 -3.35
N GLN A 85 -1.18 -17.53 -3.89
CA GLN A 85 -2.08 -18.38 -4.67
C GLN A 85 -2.26 -17.85 -6.10
N THR A 86 -2.78 -18.67 -7.00
CA THR A 86 -2.93 -18.30 -8.42
C THR A 86 -3.81 -17.07 -8.63
N GLU A 87 -4.82 -16.87 -7.78
CA GLU A 87 -5.69 -15.69 -7.86
C GLU A 87 -5.05 -14.40 -7.34
N ASP A 88 -3.87 -14.48 -6.73
CA ASP A 88 -3.12 -13.30 -6.25
C ASP A 88 -2.36 -12.62 -7.40
N ALA A 89 -2.41 -13.17 -8.62
CA ALA A 89 -1.83 -12.55 -9.80
C ALA A 89 -2.57 -11.25 -10.20
N GLY A 90 -1.82 -10.15 -10.28
CA GLY A 90 -2.33 -8.85 -10.69
C GLY A 90 -1.36 -7.72 -10.39
N HIS A 91 -1.83 -6.49 -10.59
CA HIS A 91 -1.08 -5.29 -10.25
C HIS A 91 -1.41 -4.85 -8.84
N TYR A 92 -0.36 -4.58 -8.05
CA TYR A 92 -0.48 -4.11 -6.68
C TYR A 92 -0.12 -2.63 -6.61
N TYR A 93 -1.02 -1.83 -6.05
CA TYR A 93 -0.84 -0.38 -5.94
C TYR A 93 -0.83 0.04 -4.47
N CYS A 94 0.16 0.84 -4.11
CA CYS A 94 0.22 1.55 -2.86
C CYS A 94 -0.30 2.97 -3.04
N GLN A 95 -1.14 3.39 -2.09
CA GLN A 95 -1.61 4.76 -1.98
C GLN A 95 -1.14 5.32 -0.64
N SER A 96 -0.68 6.57 -0.64
CA SER A 96 -0.38 7.30 0.58
C SER A 96 -1.02 8.69 0.55
N PHE A 97 -1.60 9.10 1.68
CA PHE A 97 -2.05 10.48 1.86
C PHE A 97 -1.01 11.24 2.68
N ASN A 98 -0.50 12.31 2.10
CA ASN A 98 0.60 13.06 2.69
C ASN A 98 0.19 14.52 2.84
N CYS A 99 0.70 15.16 3.87
CA CYS A 99 0.52 16.58 4.10
C CYS A 99 1.67 17.38 3.47
N ARG A 100 1.36 18.29 2.55
CA ARG A 100 2.28 19.35 2.15
C ARG A 100 2.00 20.58 2.99
N THR A 101 2.94 20.95 3.85
CA THR A 101 2.85 22.21 4.61
C THR A 101 3.25 23.39 3.72
N ASN A 102 2.40 24.41 3.66
CA ASN A 102 2.71 25.73 3.08
C ASN A 102 2.43 26.84 4.10
N SER A 103 2.57 28.11 3.69
CA SER A 103 2.33 29.28 4.54
C SER A 103 0.89 29.40 5.08
N TYR A 104 -0.06 28.65 4.52
CA TYR A 104 -1.48 28.65 4.88
C TYR A 104 -1.92 27.39 5.63
N GLY A 105 -1.01 26.43 5.85
CA GLY A 105 -1.29 25.19 6.60
C GLY A 105 -1.01 23.91 5.80
N CYS A 106 -1.69 22.83 6.18
CA CYS A 106 -1.56 21.52 5.57
C CYS A 106 -2.48 21.39 4.34
N VAL A 107 -1.91 21.15 3.17
CA VAL A 107 -2.63 20.72 1.97
C VAL A 107 -2.39 19.24 1.77
N GLY A 108 -3.45 18.44 1.91
CA GLY A 108 -3.36 16.99 1.79
C GLY A 108 -3.51 16.52 0.35
N ASP A 109 -2.61 15.64 -0.09
CA ASP A 109 -2.62 15.04 -1.42
C ASP A 109 -2.62 13.51 -1.32
N TYR A 110 -3.49 12.86 -2.09
CA TYR A 110 -3.39 11.42 -2.35
C TYR A 110 -2.37 11.18 -3.47
N VAL A 111 -1.41 10.31 -3.20
CA VAL A 111 -0.44 9.90 -4.21
C VAL A 111 -0.46 8.38 -4.30
N PHE A 112 -0.63 7.89 -5.52
CA PHE A 112 -0.57 6.48 -5.86
C PHE A 112 0.75 6.20 -6.56
N THR A 113 1.19 4.96 -6.49
CA THR A 113 2.10 4.44 -7.50
C THR A 113 1.41 4.34 -8.85
N GLN A 114 2.18 4.61 -9.89
CA GLN A 114 1.81 4.38 -11.28
C GLN A 114 2.37 3.03 -11.71
#